data_AF-A0A9Q8UWN1-F1
#
_entry.id   AF-A0A9Q8UWN1-F1
#
_cell.length_a   1.000
_cell.length_b   1.000
_cell.length_c   1.000
_cell.angle_alpha   90.00
_cell.angle_beta   90.00
_cell.angle_gamma   90.00
#
_symmetry.space_group_name_H-M   'P 1'
#
loop_
_entity.id
_entity.type
_entity.pdbx_description
1 polymer ?
#
loop_
_entity_poly.entity_id
_entity_poly.type
_entity_poly.pdbx_seq_one_letter_code
_entity_poly.pdbx_strand_id
1 'polypeptide(L)'
;MENSRYTDLFDNKRQSGQPTTTRSMAQSNPRNTWFDYGLNYIGLSRSHQNSVKEALASVEYDYQNLAREVKEHSREKVQHNEEKGELRETIDTCKHTIYDLQAQLRESKDDVKQVKRQEQQKYEIKRNAYIDATNKQADERVEKAKKQYPGFIENGNKQIAQHAANANRTADQKLVGLRRECEGLELSNQDLEKRCTSFETEIERLRAQVKVMQEASLRNVEAEHWAPLSVSDIDRKLKTILSDVKQWSAKYAQSSLQNMIASPRFYLVGFRLQEEGCTGSTQGLLEKLGQNRSMSKKPGKAAALLLAALVSSVIMRRIINDPFFAFVGEDDSTLLLKSDAVGLDHIFAQLLLTDEEGARAWRCQLFRLLDPPDATLGNDAEEAKTIADNSRHEAAHHLGKVILHEAADVLIPAADCKAALASLESILLHAAELSWTFHARKQSIKVRDIDYFKSDRALCYKHTAADLETHSLHCAEVDDEPDALDDKMIVLLCNPAVVAYGTADGTDYDKSCIWRKGVVWLG
;
A
#
# COMPACT_ATOMS: atom_id res chain seq x y z
N MET A 1 -1.69 -2.94 47.05
CA MET A 1 -1.45 -3.50 48.40
C MET A 1 -1.68 -2.37 49.41
N GLU A 2 -2.87 -1.87 49.75
CA GLU A 2 -4.23 -2.43 49.86
C GLU A 2 -4.37 -3.84 50.40
N ASN A 3 -5.34 -4.00 51.33
CA ASN A 3 -5.89 -5.23 51.89
C ASN A 3 -4.90 -6.06 52.76
N SER A 4 -5.33 -6.83 53.78
CA SER A 4 -6.63 -7.11 54.47
C SER A 4 -6.35 -8.34 55.37
N ARG A 5 -6.96 -8.67 56.51
CA ARG A 5 -7.91 -8.10 57.49
C ARG A 5 -7.95 -9.11 58.66
N TYR A 6 -8.26 -8.66 59.89
CA TYR A 6 -8.87 -9.50 60.95
C TYR A 6 -7.98 -10.69 61.42
N THR A 7 -8.28 -11.48 62.46
CA THR A 7 -9.52 -11.63 63.24
C THR A 7 -9.25 -11.66 64.75
N ASP A 8 -10.27 -11.21 65.47
CA ASP A 8 -10.58 -11.27 66.89
C ASP A 8 -10.19 -12.57 67.64
N LEU A 9 -10.02 -12.45 68.98
CA LEU A 9 -10.92 -13.11 69.95
C LEU A 9 -10.69 -12.61 71.40
N PHE A 10 -11.78 -12.16 72.03
CA PHE A 10 -12.25 -12.25 73.44
C PHE A 10 -11.25 -12.67 74.57
N ASP A 11 -11.38 -12.21 75.82
CA ASP A 11 -12.66 -11.94 76.52
C ASP A 11 -12.63 -10.95 77.72
N ASN A 12 -13.82 -10.43 78.03
CA ASN A 12 -14.38 -9.93 79.29
C ASN A 12 -13.54 -9.11 80.31
N LYS A 13 -14.00 -7.87 80.55
CA LYS A 13 -14.21 -7.37 81.93
C LYS A 13 -15.34 -6.34 82.00
N ARG A 14 -16.49 -6.74 82.57
CA ARG A 14 -17.67 -5.87 82.80
C ARG A 14 -17.79 -5.39 84.25
N GLN A 15 -18.55 -4.32 84.37
CA GLN A 15 -18.89 -3.45 85.51
C GLN A 15 -19.52 -4.12 86.76
N SER A 16 -19.76 -3.26 87.77
CA SER A 16 -20.80 -3.30 88.82
C SER A 16 -20.42 -3.90 90.19
N GLY A 17 -21.02 -3.36 91.27
CA GLY A 17 -20.79 -3.85 92.64
C GLY A 17 -20.85 -2.85 93.83
N GLN A 18 -21.70 -1.81 93.83
CA GLN A 18 -22.14 -1.17 95.10
C GLN A 18 -23.20 -2.06 95.79
N PRO A 19 -23.25 -2.15 97.14
CA PRO A 19 -24.07 -1.24 97.98
C PRO A 19 -23.36 -0.80 99.30
N THR A 20 -23.31 0.46 99.75
CA THR A 20 -24.33 1.41 100.29
C THR A 20 -24.88 1.11 101.70
N THR A 21 -24.90 2.14 102.58
CA THR A 21 -25.76 2.37 103.78
C THR A 21 -25.64 1.38 104.97
N THR A 22 -25.79 1.73 106.26
CA THR A 22 -26.07 2.97 107.06
C THR A 22 -25.43 2.79 108.47
N ARG A 23 -25.52 3.61 109.54
CA ARG A 23 -26.28 4.83 109.99
C ARG A 23 -25.35 5.62 110.97
N SER A 24 -25.57 6.89 111.36
CA SER A 24 -26.30 7.42 112.56
C SER A 24 -26.27 6.54 113.83
N MET A 25 -26.25 7.02 115.09
CA MET A 25 -26.31 8.36 115.74
C MET A 25 -25.44 8.30 117.03
N ALA A 26 -24.66 9.30 117.47
CA ALA A 26 -24.99 10.63 118.00
C ALA A 26 -25.41 10.68 119.50
N GLN A 27 -24.83 11.65 120.22
CA GLN A 27 -25.41 12.49 121.31
C GLN A 27 -25.96 11.80 122.58
N SER A 28 -25.41 11.99 123.80
CA SER A 28 -25.10 13.19 124.61
C SER A 28 -26.26 13.73 125.47
N ASN A 29 -26.15 13.58 126.79
CA ASN A 29 -26.61 14.49 127.87
C ASN A 29 -26.00 13.96 129.19
N PRO A 30 -25.81 14.80 130.23
CA PRO A 30 -26.92 15.20 131.10
C PRO A 30 -27.37 16.66 130.92
N ARG A 31 -28.66 16.91 131.19
CA ARG A 31 -29.29 18.23 131.10
C ARG A 31 -28.99 19.06 132.35
N ASN A 32 -28.90 20.38 132.16
CA ASN A 32 -29.17 21.35 133.22
C ASN A 32 -30.64 21.31 133.64
N THR A 33 -30.93 21.71 134.87
CA THR A 33 -32.19 22.34 135.31
C THR A 33 -31.91 23.30 136.47
N TRP A 34 -32.94 24.01 136.94
CA TRP A 34 -32.94 25.16 137.85
C TRP A 34 -32.54 26.49 137.18
N PHE A 35 -33.33 27.57 137.23
CA PHE A 35 -34.77 27.79 137.54
C PHE A 35 -35.21 28.88 136.52
N ASP A 36 -36.26 28.72 135.70
CA ASP A 36 -37.71 28.79 135.98
C ASP A 36 -38.29 30.23 136.06
N TYR A 37 -39.61 30.33 135.87
CA TYR A 37 -40.56 31.45 135.81
C TYR A 37 -41.23 31.67 134.45
N GLY A 38 -42.37 30.98 134.26
CA GLY A 38 -43.45 31.47 133.40
C GLY A 38 -44.48 32.28 134.20
N LEU A 39 -45.55 32.73 133.54
CA LEU A 39 -46.88 32.80 134.15
C LEU A 39 -47.96 32.85 133.05
N ASN A 40 -49.16 32.40 133.41
CA ASN A 40 -50.19 32.04 132.44
C ASN A 40 -51.31 33.10 132.29
N TYR A 41 -52.05 32.92 131.21
CA TYR A 41 -53.20 33.70 130.74
C TYR A 41 -54.28 34.07 131.77
N ILE A 42 -54.96 35.20 131.49
CA ILE A 42 -56.29 35.63 131.96
C ILE A 42 -56.40 35.96 133.46
N GLY A 43 -56.74 37.22 133.76
CA GLY A 43 -57.02 37.68 135.13
C GLY A 43 -58.50 37.60 135.51
N LEU A 44 -58.78 37.65 136.82
CA LEU A 44 -60.11 37.95 137.37
C LEU A 44 -59.99 38.53 138.81
N SER A 45 -61.13 38.75 139.49
CA SER A 45 -61.25 39.79 140.53
C SER A 45 -61.69 39.29 141.93
N ARG A 46 -61.46 40.14 142.94
CA ARG A 46 -62.16 40.26 144.24
C ARG A 46 -62.24 39.09 145.24
N SER A 47 -61.74 37.88 144.98
CA SER A 47 -61.77 36.77 145.96
C SER A 47 -60.46 36.52 146.75
N HIS A 48 -59.65 37.55 146.97
CA HIS A 48 -58.24 37.41 147.37
C HIS A 48 -57.98 37.19 148.89
N GLN A 49 -58.97 36.77 149.69
CA GLN A 49 -58.91 36.90 151.16
C GLN A 49 -59.26 35.67 152.02
N ASN A 50 -59.65 34.52 151.46
CA ASN A 50 -60.06 33.36 152.28
C ASN A 50 -59.11 32.14 152.26
N SER A 51 -58.63 31.68 151.09
CA SER A 51 -57.81 30.45 151.00
C SER A 51 -56.36 30.60 151.54
N VAL A 52 -55.93 31.82 151.88
CA VAL A 52 -54.69 32.08 152.64
C VAL A 52 -54.68 31.34 154.00
N LYS A 53 -55.85 30.96 154.54
CA LYS A 53 -55.95 30.10 155.74
C LYS A 53 -55.71 28.61 155.49
N GLU A 54 -55.84 28.13 154.26
CA GLU A 54 -55.56 26.72 153.92
C GLU A 54 -54.06 26.50 153.66
N ALA A 55 -53.36 27.52 153.15
CA ALA A 55 -51.92 27.49 152.90
C ALA A 55 -51.08 27.13 154.15
N LEU A 56 -51.53 27.48 155.36
CA LEU A 56 -50.83 27.13 156.61
C LEU A 56 -51.02 25.66 157.03
N ALA A 57 -52.12 25.01 156.64
CA ALA A 57 -52.31 23.58 156.90
C ALA A 57 -51.42 22.69 156.01
N SER A 58 -50.96 23.22 154.87
CA SER A 58 -50.06 22.50 153.95
C SER A 58 -48.65 22.27 154.53
N VAL A 59 -48.15 23.18 155.38
CA VAL A 59 -46.74 23.20 155.80
C VAL A 59 -46.42 22.13 156.86
N GLU A 60 -47.37 21.82 157.74
CA GLU A 60 -47.15 20.92 158.88
C GLU A 60 -47.26 19.42 158.51
N TYR A 61 -47.91 19.11 157.39
CA TYR A 61 -47.94 17.76 156.82
C TYR A 61 -46.61 17.38 156.15
N ASP A 62 -46.04 18.29 155.37
CA ASP A 62 -44.81 18.04 154.58
C ASP A 62 -43.59 17.77 155.47
N TYR A 63 -43.50 18.45 156.63
CA TYR A 63 -42.38 18.29 157.56
C TYR A 63 -42.29 16.89 158.18
N GLN A 64 -43.43 16.18 158.34
CA GLN A 64 -43.46 14.83 158.92
C GLN A 64 -43.16 13.70 157.92
N ASN A 65 -43.24 13.98 156.62
CA ASN A 65 -42.84 13.03 155.57
C ASN A 65 -41.34 13.15 155.24
N LEU A 66 -40.81 14.37 155.16
CA LEU A 66 -39.39 14.62 154.88
C LEU A 66 -38.45 13.94 155.90
N ALA A 67 -38.87 13.89 157.18
CA ALA A 67 -38.14 13.20 158.24
C ALA A 67 -38.05 11.66 158.09
N ARG A 68 -38.83 11.06 157.17
CA ARG A 68 -38.85 9.63 156.88
C ARG A 68 -37.83 9.28 155.78
N GLU A 69 -37.87 10.01 154.67
CA GLU A 69 -37.05 9.77 153.48
C GLU A 69 -35.54 9.87 153.74
N VAL A 70 -35.10 10.86 154.54
CA VAL A 70 -33.69 11.06 154.93
C VAL A 70 -33.10 9.84 155.64
N LYS A 71 -33.93 9.04 156.31
CA LYS A 71 -33.51 7.87 157.08
C LYS A 71 -33.34 6.60 156.23
N GLU A 72 -34.02 6.50 155.09
CA GLU A 72 -33.82 5.41 154.13
C GLU A 72 -32.63 5.68 153.20
N HIS A 73 -32.51 6.90 152.66
CA HIS A 73 -31.42 7.25 151.75
C HIS A 73 -30.01 7.17 152.40
N SER A 74 -29.94 7.17 153.73
CA SER A 74 -28.71 6.95 154.49
C SER A 74 -28.26 5.48 154.56
N ARG A 75 -29.13 4.50 154.26
CA ARG A 75 -28.79 3.07 154.24
C ARG A 75 -28.28 2.61 152.88
N GLU A 76 -28.98 2.99 151.80
CA GLU A 76 -28.60 2.65 150.41
C GLU A 76 -27.16 3.08 150.08
N LYS A 77 -26.74 4.22 150.63
CA LYS A 77 -25.44 4.86 150.38
C LYS A 77 -24.23 4.11 150.98
N VAL A 78 -24.48 3.14 151.88
CA VAL A 78 -23.43 2.24 152.39
C VAL A 78 -23.24 1.08 151.41
N GLN A 79 -24.32 0.37 151.08
CA GLN A 79 -24.32 -0.79 150.19
C GLN A 79 -23.73 -0.47 148.80
N HIS A 80 -24.07 0.70 148.24
CA HIS A 80 -23.61 1.12 146.91
C HIS A 80 -22.09 1.45 146.85
N ASN A 81 -21.37 1.47 147.97
CA ASN A 81 -19.90 1.61 147.99
C ASN A 81 -19.16 0.27 148.03
N GLU A 82 -19.74 -0.80 148.56
CA GLU A 82 -19.09 -2.13 148.63
C GLU A 82 -19.04 -2.79 147.24
N GLU A 83 -20.16 -2.79 146.51
CA GLU A 83 -20.24 -3.24 145.10
C GLU A 83 -19.24 -2.50 144.18
N LYS A 84 -18.86 -1.28 144.57
CA LYS A 84 -17.92 -0.40 143.84
C LYS A 84 -16.45 -0.73 144.08
N GLY A 85 -16.16 -1.61 145.06
CA GLY A 85 -14.85 -2.20 145.31
C GLY A 85 -14.57 -3.38 144.38
N GLU A 86 -15.43 -4.40 144.41
CA GLU A 86 -15.28 -5.65 143.63
C GLU A 86 -15.16 -5.39 142.11
N LEU A 87 -15.92 -4.39 141.62
CA LEU A 87 -15.85 -3.93 140.23
C LEU A 87 -14.48 -3.39 139.81
N ARG A 88 -13.64 -2.91 140.74
CA ARG A 88 -12.29 -2.40 140.41
C ARG A 88 -11.27 -3.52 140.28
N GLU A 89 -11.26 -4.44 141.25
CA GLU A 89 -10.33 -5.58 141.29
C GLU A 89 -10.52 -6.50 140.07
N THR A 90 -11.78 -6.72 139.68
CA THR A 90 -12.15 -7.45 138.46
C THR A 90 -11.64 -6.75 137.18
N ILE A 91 -11.72 -5.41 137.12
CA ILE A 91 -11.29 -4.62 135.96
C ILE A 91 -9.77 -4.64 135.78
N ASP A 92 -8.99 -4.52 136.87
CA ASP A 92 -7.53 -4.51 136.77
C ASP A 92 -6.95 -5.91 136.47
N THR A 93 -7.59 -6.97 136.99
CA THR A 93 -7.28 -8.36 136.59
C THR A 93 -7.43 -8.57 135.08
N CYS A 94 -8.54 -8.10 134.49
CA CYS A 94 -8.78 -8.19 133.05
C CYS A 94 -7.77 -7.39 132.21
N LYS A 95 -7.20 -6.29 132.72
CA LYS A 95 -6.20 -5.49 131.99
C LYS A 95 -4.88 -6.25 131.80
N HIS A 96 -4.39 -6.97 132.81
CA HIS A 96 -3.14 -7.73 132.68
C HIS A 96 -3.26 -8.85 131.63
N THR A 97 -4.36 -9.63 131.65
CA THR A 97 -4.61 -10.68 130.66
C THR A 97 -4.62 -10.15 129.22
N ILE A 98 -5.09 -8.91 129.00
CA ILE A 98 -5.08 -8.26 127.68
C ILE A 98 -3.65 -7.89 127.23
N TYR A 99 -2.75 -7.49 128.14
CA TYR A 99 -1.37 -7.16 127.79
C TYR A 99 -0.56 -8.39 127.37
N ASP A 100 -0.67 -9.52 128.08
CA ASP A 100 0.08 -10.74 127.75
C ASP A 100 -0.35 -11.32 126.39
N LEU A 101 -1.65 -11.34 126.11
CA LEU A 101 -2.18 -11.76 124.80
C LEU A 101 -1.74 -10.81 123.66
N GLN A 102 -1.54 -9.52 123.95
CA GLN A 102 -0.99 -8.55 122.98
C GLN A 102 0.53 -8.67 122.78
N ALA A 103 1.27 -9.34 123.67
CA ALA A 103 2.68 -9.67 123.47
C ALA A 103 2.80 -10.90 122.54
N GLN A 104 2.14 -12.01 122.88
CA GLN A 104 2.17 -13.26 122.11
C GLN A 104 1.71 -13.06 120.64
N LEU A 105 0.73 -12.18 120.41
CA LEU A 105 0.23 -11.86 119.07
C LEU A 105 1.22 -11.06 118.20
N ARG A 106 2.28 -10.46 118.78
CA ARG A 106 3.35 -9.78 118.01
C ARG A 106 4.42 -10.77 117.57
N GLU A 107 4.90 -11.58 118.50
CA GLU A 107 5.93 -12.60 118.29
C GLU A 107 5.54 -13.56 117.14
N SER A 108 4.34 -14.16 117.24
CA SER A 108 3.77 -15.02 116.20
C SER A 108 3.61 -14.34 114.82
N LYS A 109 3.49 -13.00 114.76
CA LYS A 109 3.37 -12.25 113.50
C LYS A 109 4.70 -11.98 112.80
N ASP A 110 5.83 -12.09 113.49
CA ASP A 110 7.15 -11.87 112.88
C ASP A 110 7.78 -13.19 112.37
N ASP A 111 7.55 -14.32 113.06
CA ASP A 111 7.90 -15.66 112.55
C ASP A 111 7.30 -15.94 111.16
N VAL A 112 6.01 -15.63 110.99
CA VAL A 112 5.29 -15.82 109.72
C VAL A 112 5.89 -14.97 108.59
N LYS A 113 6.47 -13.79 108.89
CA LYS A 113 7.19 -12.97 107.91
C LYS A 113 8.54 -13.57 107.56
N GLN A 114 9.24 -14.17 108.52
CA GLN A 114 10.55 -14.77 108.33
C GLN A 114 10.48 -16.01 107.41
N VAL A 115 9.54 -16.93 107.66
CA VAL A 115 9.33 -18.11 106.80
C VAL A 115 8.99 -17.71 105.37
N LYS A 116 8.11 -16.71 105.19
CA LYS A 116 7.68 -16.25 103.85
C LYS A 116 8.82 -15.68 103.00
N ARG A 117 9.84 -15.05 103.62
CA ARG A 117 11.03 -14.54 102.90
C ARG A 117 11.94 -15.68 102.41
N GLN A 118 12.10 -16.75 103.19
CA GLN A 118 12.99 -17.86 102.84
C GLN A 118 12.48 -18.68 101.64
N GLU A 119 11.17 -18.94 101.56
CA GLU A 119 10.59 -19.62 100.38
C GLU A 119 10.71 -18.79 99.11
N GLN A 120 10.54 -17.46 99.19
CA GLN A 120 10.62 -16.59 98.02
C GLN A 120 12.05 -16.54 97.43
N GLN A 121 13.10 -16.55 98.26
CA GLN A 121 14.48 -16.68 97.78
C GLN A 121 14.75 -18.03 97.09
N LYS A 122 14.23 -19.15 97.62
CA LYS A 122 14.39 -20.47 96.98
C LYS A 122 13.77 -20.53 95.57
N TYR A 123 12.65 -19.82 95.37
CA TYR A 123 11.99 -19.73 94.07
C TYR A 123 12.83 -18.95 93.05
N GLU A 124 13.36 -17.79 93.43
CA GLU A 124 14.17 -16.94 92.53
C GLU A 124 15.49 -17.61 92.11
N ILE A 125 16.17 -18.31 93.03
CA ILE A 125 17.38 -19.08 92.71
C ILE A 125 17.09 -20.16 91.66
N LYS A 126 15.99 -20.92 91.81
CA LYS A 126 15.59 -21.95 90.83
C LYS A 126 15.20 -21.36 89.48
N ARG A 127 14.50 -20.21 89.48
CA ARG A 127 14.10 -19.49 88.26
C ARG A 127 15.31 -19.04 87.44
N ASN A 128 16.30 -18.45 88.09
CA ASN A 128 17.46 -17.89 87.39
C ASN A 128 18.33 -19.00 86.79
N ALA A 129 18.57 -20.09 87.52
CA ALA A 129 19.31 -21.26 87.01
C ALA A 129 18.68 -21.89 85.75
N TYR A 130 17.36 -21.87 85.62
CA TYR A 130 16.65 -22.33 84.42
C TYR A 130 16.85 -21.38 83.22
N ILE A 131 16.84 -20.06 83.48
CA ILE A 131 17.06 -19.03 82.44
C ILE A 131 18.48 -19.14 81.90
N ASP A 132 19.50 -19.25 82.76
CA ASP A 132 20.90 -19.34 82.33
C ASP A 132 21.18 -20.61 81.51
N ALA A 133 20.60 -21.75 81.91
CA ALA A 133 20.70 -23.00 81.14
C ALA A 133 20.04 -22.89 79.75
N THR A 134 18.91 -22.18 79.66
CA THR A 134 18.18 -21.97 78.40
C THR A 134 18.95 -21.02 77.46
N ASN A 135 19.48 -19.92 78.01
CA ASN A 135 20.29 -18.94 77.27
C ASN A 135 21.55 -19.60 76.69
N LYS A 136 22.29 -20.38 77.49
CA LYS A 136 23.49 -21.08 77.02
C LYS A 136 23.19 -22.03 75.85
N GLN A 137 22.06 -22.73 75.87
CA GLN A 137 21.66 -23.60 74.75
C GLN A 137 21.24 -22.79 73.50
N ALA A 138 20.75 -21.56 73.66
CA ALA A 138 20.50 -20.66 72.55
C ALA A 138 21.82 -20.14 71.94
N ASP A 139 22.78 -19.71 72.76
CA ASP A 139 24.08 -19.21 72.32
C ASP A 139 24.88 -20.27 71.55
N GLU A 140 24.89 -21.53 72.02
CA GLU A 140 25.53 -22.65 71.31
C GLU A 140 24.90 -22.91 69.92
N ARG A 141 23.59 -22.69 69.77
CA ARG A 141 22.89 -22.76 68.47
C ARG A 141 23.24 -21.56 67.59
N VAL A 142 23.30 -20.36 68.16
CA VAL A 142 23.66 -19.11 67.45
C VAL A 142 25.09 -19.17 66.92
N GLU A 143 26.07 -19.66 67.69
CA GLU A 143 27.45 -19.82 67.22
C GLU A 143 27.61 -20.94 66.19
N LYS A 144 26.86 -22.04 66.31
CA LYS A 144 26.83 -23.07 65.27
C LYS A 144 26.26 -22.52 63.95
N ALA A 145 25.21 -21.71 64.03
CA ALA A 145 24.64 -21.01 62.87
C ALA A 145 25.64 -20.00 62.26
N LYS A 146 26.24 -19.11 63.07
CA LYS A 146 27.25 -18.12 62.64
C LYS A 146 28.44 -18.75 61.92
N LYS A 147 28.83 -19.98 62.25
CA LYS A 147 29.93 -20.71 61.57
C LYS A 147 29.50 -21.38 60.26
N GLN A 148 28.21 -21.66 60.07
CA GLN A 148 27.70 -22.32 58.86
C GLN A 148 27.19 -21.34 57.80
N TYR A 149 26.44 -20.30 58.21
CA TYR A 149 25.83 -19.37 57.26
C TYR A 149 26.80 -18.62 56.32
N PRO A 150 28.00 -18.17 56.74
CA PRO A 150 28.93 -17.48 55.84
C PRO A 150 29.31 -18.31 54.60
N GLY A 151 29.57 -19.61 54.77
CA GLY A 151 29.89 -20.52 53.65
C GLY A 151 28.72 -20.73 52.70
N PHE A 152 27.49 -20.83 53.22
CA PHE A 152 26.28 -20.90 52.38
C PHE A 152 26.01 -19.58 51.64
N ILE A 153 26.19 -18.44 52.29
CA ILE A 153 26.01 -17.11 51.70
C ILE A 153 27.07 -16.85 50.62
N GLU A 154 28.35 -17.17 50.87
CA GLU A 154 29.42 -16.98 49.90
C GLU A 154 29.25 -17.89 48.67
N ASN A 155 28.90 -19.16 48.87
CA ASN A 155 28.65 -20.11 47.77
C ASN A 155 27.39 -19.72 46.97
N GLY A 156 26.30 -19.33 47.65
CA GLY A 156 25.09 -18.82 47.03
C GLY A 156 25.37 -17.54 46.21
N ASN A 157 26.11 -16.58 46.76
CA ASN A 157 26.51 -15.36 46.05
C ASN A 157 27.40 -15.66 44.84
N LYS A 158 28.32 -16.63 44.93
CA LYS A 158 29.13 -17.07 43.78
C LYS A 158 28.29 -17.70 42.67
N GLN A 159 27.32 -18.55 43.02
CA GLN A 159 26.40 -19.16 42.06
C GLN A 159 25.48 -18.11 41.42
N ILE A 160 24.90 -17.20 42.21
CA ILE A 160 24.08 -16.09 41.72
C ILE A 160 24.89 -15.17 40.79
N ALA A 161 26.14 -14.83 41.16
CA ALA A 161 27.02 -14.02 40.32
C ALA A 161 27.40 -14.72 39.01
N GLN A 162 27.68 -16.03 39.02
CA GLN A 162 27.92 -16.80 37.80
C GLN A 162 26.68 -16.92 36.91
N HIS A 163 25.50 -17.17 37.49
CA HIS A 163 24.24 -17.21 36.73
C HIS A 163 23.89 -15.84 36.14
N ALA A 164 24.05 -14.75 36.89
CA ALA A 164 23.85 -13.39 36.40
C ALA A 164 24.85 -13.02 35.30
N ALA A 165 26.14 -13.33 35.47
CA ALA A 165 27.16 -13.09 34.45
C ALA A 165 26.89 -13.88 33.16
N ASN A 166 26.51 -15.16 33.26
CA ASN A 166 26.17 -15.98 32.10
C ASN A 166 24.86 -15.54 31.43
N ALA A 167 23.84 -15.15 32.21
CA ALA A 167 22.58 -14.61 31.69
C ALA A 167 22.79 -13.30 30.94
N ASN A 168 23.52 -12.34 31.55
CA ASN A 168 23.87 -11.07 30.91
C ASN A 168 24.67 -11.31 29.63
N ARG A 169 25.73 -12.14 29.67
CA ARG A 169 26.54 -12.46 28.48
C ARG A 169 25.72 -13.10 27.35
N THR A 170 24.69 -13.88 27.68
CA THR A 170 23.74 -14.46 26.71
C THR A 170 22.78 -13.40 26.16
N ALA A 171 22.33 -12.47 27.01
CA ALA A 171 21.49 -11.34 26.61
C ALA A 171 22.27 -10.37 25.69
N ASP A 172 23.50 -10.01 26.05
CA ASP A 172 24.41 -9.18 25.24
C ASP A 172 24.67 -9.79 23.87
N GLN A 173 24.93 -11.10 23.81
CA GLN A 173 25.09 -11.82 22.53
C GLN A 173 23.83 -11.75 21.66
N LYS A 174 22.64 -11.90 22.26
CA LYS A 174 21.36 -11.75 21.54
C LYS A 174 21.10 -10.31 21.09
N LEU A 175 21.42 -9.32 21.94
CA LEU A 175 21.28 -7.90 21.60
C LEU A 175 22.24 -7.47 20.48
N VAL A 176 23.47 -7.99 20.44
CA VAL A 176 24.41 -7.77 19.33
C VAL A 176 23.93 -8.47 18.04
N GLY A 177 23.33 -9.66 18.15
CA GLY A 177 22.70 -10.33 17.01
C GLY A 177 21.55 -9.51 16.42
N LEU A 178 20.58 -9.15 17.26
CA LEU A 178 19.40 -8.36 16.87
C LEU A 178 19.76 -6.97 16.33
N ARG A 179 20.78 -6.30 16.88
CA ARG A 179 21.27 -5.01 16.34
C ARG A 179 21.76 -5.14 14.90
N ARG A 180 22.55 -6.16 14.58
CA ARG A 180 23.03 -6.41 13.20
C ARG A 180 21.88 -6.75 12.24
N GLU A 181 20.84 -7.43 12.75
CA GLU A 181 19.63 -7.73 11.98
C GLU A 181 18.82 -6.46 11.69
N CYS A 182 18.63 -5.59 12.70
CA CYS A 182 18.06 -4.24 12.52
C CYS A 182 18.87 -3.41 11.52
N GLU A 183 20.20 -3.30 11.69
CA GLU A 183 21.10 -2.55 10.79
C GLU A 183 21.01 -3.08 9.34
N GLY A 184 20.93 -4.40 9.15
CA GLY A 184 20.76 -5.01 7.83
C GLY A 184 19.39 -4.73 7.20
N LEU A 185 18.31 -4.74 7.99
CA LEU A 185 16.96 -4.41 7.54
C LEU A 185 16.80 -2.91 7.24
N GLU A 186 17.42 -2.02 8.02
CA GLU A 186 17.46 -0.58 7.76
C GLU A 186 18.17 -0.27 6.44
N LEU A 187 19.33 -0.89 6.18
CA LEU A 187 20.04 -0.78 4.90
C LEU A 187 19.22 -1.33 3.73
N SER A 188 18.50 -2.45 3.92
CA SER A 188 17.63 -3.02 2.89
C SER A 188 16.41 -2.14 2.59
N ASN A 189 15.82 -1.50 3.60
CA ASN A 189 14.72 -0.55 3.40
C ASN A 189 15.22 0.70 2.65
N GLN A 190 16.41 1.22 2.99
CA GLN A 190 17.00 2.36 2.28
C GLN A 190 17.35 2.05 0.80
N ASP A 191 17.64 0.80 0.42
CA ASP A 191 17.75 0.42 -0.99
C ASP A 191 16.38 0.41 -1.69
N LEU A 192 15.38 -0.19 -1.05
CA LEU A 192 14.02 -0.27 -1.59
C LEU A 192 13.39 1.13 -1.76
N GLU A 193 13.57 2.05 -0.81
CA GLU A 193 13.10 3.45 -0.91
C GLU A 193 13.75 4.19 -2.08
N LYS A 194 15.07 4.03 -2.29
CA LYS A 194 15.79 4.60 -3.44
C LYS A 194 15.29 4.04 -4.77
N ARG A 195 14.93 2.75 -4.80
CA ARG A 195 14.41 2.09 -6.01
C ARG A 195 12.96 2.48 -6.29
N CYS A 196 12.10 2.59 -5.28
CA CYS A 196 10.75 3.11 -5.43
C CYS A 196 10.77 4.54 -5.99
N THR A 197 11.52 5.46 -5.38
CA THR A 197 11.65 6.85 -5.85
C THR A 197 12.27 6.94 -7.26
N SER A 198 13.20 6.05 -7.61
CA SER A 198 13.72 5.93 -8.99
C SER A 198 12.69 5.42 -10.00
N PHE A 199 11.72 4.58 -9.59
CA PHE A 199 10.63 4.14 -10.48
C PHE A 199 9.51 5.18 -10.58
N GLU A 200 9.18 5.88 -9.49
CA GLU A 200 8.19 6.97 -9.50
C GLU A 200 8.62 8.12 -10.42
N THR A 201 9.89 8.51 -10.35
CA THR A 201 10.45 9.55 -11.23
C THR A 201 10.47 9.13 -12.71
N GLU A 202 10.75 7.87 -13.02
CA GLU A 202 10.68 7.33 -14.39
C GLU A 202 9.22 7.23 -14.89
N ILE A 203 8.27 6.85 -14.03
CA ILE A 203 6.84 6.81 -14.36
C ILE A 203 6.32 8.23 -14.69
N GLU A 204 6.69 9.25 -13.92
CA GLU A 204 6.31 10.63 -14.22
C GLU A 204 7.02 11.16 -15.48
N ARG A 205 8.28 10.79 -15.73
CA ARG A 205 8.99 11.11 -16.98
C ARG A 205 8.26 10.53 -18.20
N LEU A 206 7.82 9.28 -18.11
CA LEU A 206 7.05 8.61 -19.17
C LEU A 206 5.64 9.20 -19.34
N ARG A 207 4.93 9.52 -18.24
CA ARG A 207 3.63 10.21 -18.28
C ARG A 207 3.74 11.59 -18.94
N ALA A 208 4.78 12.35 -18.64
CA ALA A 208 5.06 13.63 -19.29
C ALA A 208 5.31 13.46 -20.79
N GLN A 209 6.08 12.46 -21.21
CA GLN A 209 6.29 12.15 -22.64
C GLN A 209 4.98 11.75 -23.34
N VAL A 210 4.17 10.87 -22.75
CA VAL A 210 2.86 10.50 -23.30
C VAL A 210 1.95 11.73 -23.44
N LYS A 211 1.93 12.62 -22.45
CA LYS A 211 1.14 13.85 -22.53
C LYS A 211 1.62 14.78 -23.66
N VAL A 212 2.94 14.95 -23.83
CA VAL A 212 3.50 15.74 -24.94
C VAL A 212 3.16 15.13 -26.31
N MET A 213 3.24 13.80 -26.44
CA MET A 213 2.84 13.10 -27.67
C MET A 213 1.34 13.25 -27.96
N GLN A 214 0.49 13.17 -26.92
CA GLN A 214 -0.95 13.39 -27.05
C GLN A 214 -1.28 14.85 -27.40
N GLU A 215 -0.62 15.84 -26.78
CA GLU A 215 -0.81 17.25 -27.13
C GLU A 215 -0.32 17.58 -28.56
N ALA A 216 0.75 16.92 -29.04
CA ALA A 216 1.18 17.05 -30.44
C ALA A 216 0.13 16.43 -31.39
N SER A 217 -0.28 15.18 -31.13
CA SER A 217 -1.29 14.47 -31.92
C SER A 217 -2.66 15.16 -31.90
N LEU A 218 -3.01 15.91 -30.84
CA LEU A 218 -4.25 16.67 -30.75
C LEU A 218 -4.19 18.04 -31.44
N ARG A 219 -3.00 18.65 -31.56
CA ARG A 219 -2.79 19.84 -32.41
C ARG A 219 -2.79 19.48 -33.89
N ASN A 220 -2.38 18.26 -34.21
CA ASN A 220 -2.34 17.70 -35.56
C ASN A 220 -3.55 16.78 -35.85
N VAL A 221 -4.74 17.11 -35.30
CA VAL A 221 -6.00 16.53 -35.79
C VAL A 221 -6.33 17.16 -37.13
N GLU A 222 -5.65 16.66 -38.16
CA GLU A 222 -6.09 16.78 -39.54
C GLU A 222 -7.51 16.18 -39.64
N ALA A 223 -8.38 16.77 -40.47
CA ALA A 223 -9.74 16.29 -40.61
C ALA A 223 -9.76 14.79 -40.95
N GLU A 224 -10.73 14.04 -40.40
CA GLU A 224 -10.78 12.56 -40.44
C GLU A 224 -10.56 11.97 -41.85
N HIS A 225 -11.03 12.68 -42.88
CA HIS A 225 -10.80 12.39 -44.30
C HIS A 225 -9.31 12.23 -44.70
N TRP A 226 -8.41 12.99 -44.08
CA TRP A 226 -6.96 12.97 -44.34
C TRP A 226 -6.15 12.14 -43.34
N ALA A 227 -6.80 11.58 -42.33
CA ALA A 227 -6.14 10.87 -41.23
C ALA A 227 -5.11 9.82 -41.75
N PRO A 228 -3.95 9.66 -41.09
CA PRO A 228 -2.98 8.65 -41.45
C PRO A 228 -3.56 7.23 -41.38
N LEU A 229 -3.68 6.55 -42.52
CA LEU A 229 -3.96 5.12 -42.57
C LEU A 229 -2.85 4.36 -41.82
N SER A 230 -3.22 3.31 -41.09
CA SER A 230 -2.21 2.46 -40.45
C SER A 230 -1.32 1.79 -41.50
N VAL A 231 -0.06 1.49 -41.16
CA VAL A 231 0.85 0.76 -42.06
C VAL A 231 0.24 -0.60 -42.48
N SER A 232 -0.51 -1.24 -41.58
CA SER A 232 -1.29 -2.45 -41.86
C SER A 232 -2.43 -2.23 -42.87
N ASP A 233 -3.11 -1.08 -42.87
CA ASP A 233 -4.15 -0.77 -43.88
C ASP A 233 -3.55 -0.45 -45.24
N ILE A 234 -2.38 0.19 -45.24
CA ILE A 234 -1.60 0.50 -46.43
C ILE A 234 -1.09 -0.78 -47.09
N ASP A 235 -0.39 -1.65 -46.34
CA ASP A 235 0.05 -2.97 -46.80
C ASP A 235 -1.13 -3.82 -47.29
N ARG A 236 -2.27 -3.79 -46.57
CA ARG A 236 -3.52 -4.48 -46.97
C ARG A 236 -4.05 -3.97 -48.31
N LYS A 237 -4.18 -2.65 -48.50
CA LYS A 237 -4.67 -2.05 -49.76
C LYS A 237 -3.71 -2.33 -50.93
N LEU A 238 -2.40 -2.21 -50.72
CA LEU A 238 -1.38 -2.56 -51.72
C LEU A 238 -1.42 -4.06 -52.05
N LYS A 239 -1.60 -4.95 -51.06
CA LYS A 239 -1.79 -6.40 -51.28
C LYS A 239 -3.04 -6.73 -52.08
N THR A 240 -4.15 -6.03 -51.87
CA THR A 240 -5.36 -6.18 -52.71
C THR A 240 -5.07 -5.85 -54.17
N ILE A 241 -4.53 -4.65 -54.45
CA ILE A 241 -4.18 -4.23 -55.82
C ILE A 241 -3.24 -5.23 -56.50
N LEU A 242 -2.18 -5.68 -55.80
CA LEU A 242 -1.23 -6.67 -56.33
C LEU A 242 -1.85 -8.08 -56.52
N SER A 243 -2.82 -8.46 -55.69
CA SER A 243 -3.65 -9.66 -55.90
C SER A 243 -4.47 -9.53 -57.18
N ASP A 244 -5.11 -8.38 -57.38
CA ASP A 244 -6.01 -8.15 -58.51
C ASP A 244 -5.22 -8.09 -59.82
N VAL A 245 -4.03 -7.46 -59.83
CA VAL A 245 -3.06 -7.53 -60.94
C VAL A 245 -2.67 -8.98 -61.24
N LYS A 246 -2.40 -9.81 -60.22
CA LYS A 246 -2.03 -11.22 -60.40
C LYS A 246 -3.18 -12.06 -60.98
N GLN A 247 -4.41 -11.83 -60.52
CA GLN A 247 -5.62 -12.50 -61.03
C GLN A 247 -5.96 -12.05 -62.46
N TRP A 248 -5.94 -10.75 -62.73
CA TRP A 248 -6.12 -10.16 -64.06
C TRP A 248 -5.08 -10.70 -65.06
N SER A 249 -3.80 -10.73 -64.66
CA SER A 249 -2.72 -11.25 -65.50
C SER A 249 -2.90 -12.74 -65.80
N ALA A 250 -3.26 -13.55 -64.80
CA ALA A 250 -3.54 -14.98 -64.99
C ALA A 250 -4.80 -15.25 -65.83
N LYS A 251 -5.74 -14.31 -65.91
CA LYS A 251 -6.93 -14.39 -66.75
C LYS A 251 -6.63 -14.11 -68.22
N TYR A 252 -5.89 -13.05 -68.54
CA TYR A 252 -5.72 -12.60 -69.93
C TYR A 252 -4.41 -13.02 -70.60
N ALA A 253 -3.33 -13.30 -69.85
CA ALA A 253 -2.06 -13.70 -70.43
C ALA A 253 -2.00 -15.21 -70.73
N GLN A 254 -2.72 -15.66 -71.75
CA GLN A 254 -2.81 -17.09 -72.11
C GLN A 254 -1.68 -17.58 -73.05
N SER A 255 -0.80 -16.69 -73.50
CA SER A 255 0.32 -17.03 -74.39
C SER A 255 1.21 -18.15 -73.83
N SER A 256 1.50 -19.16 -74.66
CA SER A 256 2.51 -20.16 -74.32
C SER A 256 3.91 -19.52 -74.34
N LEU A 257 4.83 -20.04 -73.52
CA LEU A 257 6.24 -19.60 -73.50
C LEU A 257 6.87 -19.64 -74.90
N GLN A 258 6.54 -20.66 -75.71
CA GLN A 258 7.05 -20.83 -77.06
C GLN A 258 6.49 -19.77 -78.03
N ASN A 259 5.18 -19.52 -78.00
CA ASN A 259 4.54 -18.52 -78.87
C ASN A 259 5.01 -17.11 -78.50
N MET A 260 5.14 -16.84 -77.20
CA MET A 260 5.63 -15.57 -76.67
C MET A 260 7.06 -15.27 -77.15
N ILE A 261 7.99 -16.23 -77.01
CA ILE A 261 9.39 -16.06 -77.45
C ILE A 261 9.52 -16.00 -78.98
N ALA A 262 8.68 -16.76 -79.72
CA ALA A 262 8.66 -16.74 -81.17
C ALA A 262 8.05 -15.45 -81.76
N SER A 263 7.32 -14.65 -80.96
CA SER A 263 6.76 -13.37 -81.42
C SER A 263 7.89 -12.35 -81.63
N PRO A 264 8.03 -11.75 -82.83
CA PRO A 264 9.03 -10.72 -83.08
C PRO A 264 8.91 -9.51 -82.15
N ARG A 265 7.75 -9.28 -81.52
CA ARG A 265 7.53 -8.19 -80.56
C ARG A 265 8.03 -8.49 -79.14
N PHE A 266 8.54 -9.70 -78.84
CA PHE A 266 8.98 -10.05 -77.48
C PHE A 266 10.12 -9.17 -76.95
N TYR A 267 11.04 -8.72 -77.81
CA TYR A 267 12.12 -7.82 -77.36
C TYR A 267 11.58 -6.47 -76.88
N LEU A 268 10.42 -6.01 -77.37
CA LEU A 268 9.77 -4.80 -76.88
C LEU A 268 9.27 -5.02 -75.44
N VAL A 269 8.58 -6.13 -75.18
CA VAL A 269 8.14 -6.48 -73.81
C VAL A 269 9.32 -6.62 -72.85
N GLY A 270 10.42 -7.26 -73.29
CA GLY A 270 11.65 -7.34 -72.51
C GLY A 270 12.28 -5.97 -72.21
N PHE A 271 12.37 -5.11 -73.22
CA PHE A 271 12.86 -3.74 -73.09
C PHE A 271 11.98 -2.89 -72.14
N ARG A 272 10.65 -3.00 -72.23
CA ARG A 272 9.73 -2.29 -71.34
C ARG A 272 9.77 -2.81 -69.91
N LEU A 273 9.95 -4.11 -69.71
CA LEU A 273 10.28 -4.68 -68.39
C LEU A 273 11.62 -4.19 -67.83
N GLN A 274 12.55 -3.72 -68.67
CA GLN A 274 13.81 -3.12 -68.24
C GLN A 274 13.64 -1.61 -67.96
N GLU A 275 12.94 -0.85 -68.80
CA GLU A 275 12.59 0.56 -68.55
C GLU A 275 11.74 0.73 -67.28
N GLU A 276 10.79 -0.18 -67.05
CA GLU A 276 9.98 -0.25 -65.82
C GLU A 276 10.73 -0.84 -64.62
N GLY A 277 12.03 -1.12 -64.73
CA GLY A 277 12.85 -1.55 -63.60
C GLY A 277 12.44 -2.91 -63.02
N CYS A 278 11.88 -3.81 -63.84
CA CYS A 278 11.49 -5.17 -63.46
C CYS A 278 12.63 -6.18 -63.69
N THR A 279 13.46 -6.01 -64.72
CA THR A 279 14.61 -6.91 -65.01
C THR A 279 15.88 -6.15 -65.36
N GLY A 280 17.03 -6.64 -64.87
CA GLY A 280 18.35 -6.10 -65.19
C GLY A 280 18.95 -6.64 -66.49
N SER A 281 18.34 -7.66 -67.10
CA SER A 281 18.74 -8.21 -68.40
C SER A 281 17.63 -9.03 -69.03
N THR A 282 17.07 -8.53 -70.14
CA THR A 282 16.10 -9.27 -70.97
C THR A 282 16.60 -10.66 -71.39
N GLN A 283 17.91 -10.79 -71.67
CA GLN A 283 18.51 -12.07 -72.08
C GLN A 283 18.60 -13.07 -70.91
N GLY A 284 19.00 -12.61 -69.72
CA GLY A 284 19.02 -13.46 -68.52
C GLY A 284 17.62 -13.90 -68.08
N LEU A 285 16.65 -12.99 -68.17
CA LEU A 285 15.23 -13.28 -67.96
C LEU A 285 14.73 -14.37 -68.92
N LEU A 286 15.02 -14.24 -70.22
CA LEU A 286 14.65 -15.21 -71.25
C LEU A 286 15.29 -16.59 -71.00
N GLU A 287 16.58 -16.63 -70.68
CA GLU A 287 17.30 -17.87 -70.37
C GLU A 287 16.64 -18.62 -69.19
N LYS A 288 16.35 -17.91 -68.10
CA LYS A 288 15.75 -18.48 -66.90
C LYS A 288 14.32 -18.96 -67.11
N LEU A 289 13.50 -18.20 -67.85
CA LEU A 289 12.16 -18.65 -68.26
C LEU A 289 12.21 -19.93 -69.10
N GLY A 290 13.22 -20.08 -69.96
CA GLY A 290 13.47 -21.31 -70.73
C GLY A 290 13.93 -22.50 -69.87
N GLN A 291 14.76 -22.25 -68.85
CA GLN A 291 15.24 -23.26 -67.91
C GLN A 291 14.13 -23.74 -66.95
N ASN A 292 13.19 -22.87 -66.56
CA ASN A 292 12.16 -23.19 -65.58
C ASN A 292 11.10 -24.15 -66.14
N ARG A 293 11.24 -25.44 -65.81
CA ARG A 293 10.32 -26.52 -66.21
C ARG A 293 8.84 -26.27 -65.86
N SER A 294 8.54 -25.41 -64.88
CA SER A 294 7.16 -25.09 -64.51
C SER A 294 6.52 -24.05 -65.44
N MET A 295 7.33 -23.18 -66.06
CA MET A 295 6.91 -22.19 -67.04
C MET A 295 6.63 -22.83 -68.40
N SER A 296 7.46 -23.79 -68.82
CA SER A 296 7.26 -24.52 -70.08
C SER A 296 6.09 -25.53 -70.02
N LYS A 297 5.75 -26.06 -68.84
CA LYS A 297 4.67 -27.06 -68.67
C LYS A 297 3.26 -26.49 -68.54
N LYS A 298 3.09 -25.23 -68.15
CA LYS A 298 1.77 -24.59 -68.00
C LYS A 298 1.67 -23.40 -68.96
N PRO A 299 0.82 -23.44 -70.01
CA PRO A 299 0.63 -22.29 -70.89
C PRO A 299 0.09 -21.09 -70.09
N GLY A 300 0.31 -19.88 -70.60
CA GLY A 300 0.01 -18.63 -69.92
C GLY A 300 0.92 -18.29 -68.73
N LYS A 301 1.43 -19.27 -67.97
CA LYS A 301 2.12 -19.03 -66.69
C LYS A 301 3.31 -18.06 -66.78
N ALA A 302 4.13 -18.18 -67.82
CA ALA A 302 5.24 -17.25 -68.06
C ALA A 302 4.73 -15.85 -68.43
N ALA A 303 3.79 -15.77 -69.37
CA ALA A 303 3.21 -14.51 -69.82
C ALA A 303 2.48 -13.76 -68.69
N ALA A 304 1.78 -14.49 -67.82
CA ALA A 304 1.10 -13.95 -66.64
C ALA A 304 2.09 -13.45 -65.57
N LEU A 305 3.26 -14.08 -65.39
CA LEU A 305 4.30 -13.56 -64.50
C LEU A 305 4.89 -12.25 -65.04
N LEU A 306 5.21 -12.20 -66.34
CA LEU A 306 5.76 -11.02 -66.98
C LEU A 306 4.76 -9.86 -67.04
N LEU A 307 3.50 -10.15 -67.36
CA LEU A 307 2.44 -9.16 -67.39
C LEU A 307 2.16 -8.60 -65.99
N ALA A 308 2.10 -9.46 -64.96
CA ALA A 308 1.95 -9.01 -63.58
C ALA A 308 3.13 -8.12 -63.16
N ALA A 309 4.37 -8.51 -63.49
CA ALA A 309 5.55 -7.71 -63.18
C ALA A 309 5.54 -6.34 -63.86
N LEU A 310 5.13 -6.27 -65.13
CA LEU A 310 5.00 -5.00 -65.86
C LEU A 310 3.95 -4.10 -65.22
N VAL A 311 2.74 -4.61 -64.99
CA VAL A 311 1.63 -3.81 -64.44
C VAL A 311 1.87 -3.41 -62.98
N SER A 312 2.38 -4.31 -62.15
CA SER A 312 2.80 -3.99 -60.78
C SER A 312 3.86 -2.90 -60.77
N SER A 313 4.86 -2.93 -61.66
CA SER A 313 5.88 -1.88 -61.67
C SER A 313 5.36 -0.55 -62.22
N VAL A 314 4.53 -0.54 -63.26
CA VAL A 314 3.86 0.68 -63.75
C VAL A 314 3.01 1.31 -62.64
N ILE A 315 2.22 0.53 -61.91
CA ILE A 315 1.47 1.02 -60.74
C ILE A 315 2.40 1.63 -59.70
N MET A 316 3.45 0.92 -59.29
CA MET A 316 4.31 1.40 -58.21
C MET A 316 5.12 2.64 -58.64
N ARG A 317 5.74 2.62 -59.82
CA ARG A 317 6.66 3.68 -60.28
C ARG A 317 5.94 4.89 -60.87
N ARG A 318 4.86 4.68 -61.65
CA ARG A 318 4.13 5.74 -62.37
C ARG A 318 2.82 6.20 -61.73
N ILE A 319 2.33 5.53 -60.67
CA ILE A 319 1.13 5.97 -59.94
C ILE A 319 1.45 6.22 -58.45
N ILE A 320 2.08 5.27 -57.75
CA ILE A 320 2.30 5.36 -56.27
C ILE A 320 3.53 6.22 -55.89
N ASN A 321 4.51 6.35 -56.79
CA ASN A 321 5.76 7.08 -56.54
C ASN A 321 5.80 8.46 -57.22
N ASP A 322 5.07 8.65 -58.31
CA ASP A 322 4.91 9.93 -59.00
C ASP A 322 3.68 10.66 -58.42
N PRO A 323 3.84 11.80 -57.72
CA PRO A 323 2.69 12.55 -57.24
C PRO A 323 1.83 13.11 -58.37
N PHE A 324 2.42 13.56 -59.47
CA PHE A 324 1.73 14.31 -60.52
C PHE A 324 1.15 13.41 -61.62
N PHE A 325 1.08 12.09 -61.40
CA PHE A 325 0.61 11.09 -62.37
C PHE A 325 -0.76 11.39 -63.01
N ALA A 326 -1.65 12.09 -62.29
CA ALA A 326 -3.00 12.42 -62.73
C ALA A 326 -3.06 13.62 -63.68
N PHE A 327 -1.97 14.38 -63.84
CA PHE A 327 -1.92 15.57 -64.68
C PHE A 327 -1.73 15.16 -66.16
N VAL A 328 -2.82 14.75 -66.80
CA VAL A 328 -2.83 14.18 -68.16
C VAL A 328 -3.56 15.03 -69.20
N GLY A 329 -4.13 16.17 -68.81
CA GLY A 329 -4.83 17.09 -69.71
C GLY A 329 -3.93 17.73 -70.76
N GLU A 330 -4.45 17.90 -71.97
CA GLU A 330 -3.90 18.76 -73.03
C GLU A 330 -4.45 20.19 -72.88
N ASP A 331 -3.85 21.19 -73.54
CA ASP A 331 -4.05 22.62 -73.19
C ASP A 331 -5.51 23.16 -73.31
N ASP A 332 -6.38 22.49 -74.09
CA ASP A 332 -7.82 22.79 -74.22
C ASP A 332 -8.72 21.96 -73.26
N SER A 333 -8.13 21.21 -72.32
CA SER A 333 -8.84 20.26 -71.46
C SER A 333 -9.37 20.88 -70.15
N THR A 334 -10.47 20.31 -69.64
CA THR A 334 -10.96 20.57 -68.27
C THR A 334 -10.31 19.65 -67.21
N LEU A 335 -9.23 18.94 -67.57
CA LEU A 335 -8.46 18.07 -66.68
C LEU A 335 -7.21 18.78 -66.18
N LEU A 336 -6.56 18.23 -65.15
CA LEU A 336 -5.27 18.72 -64.66
C LEU A 336 -4.21 18.64 -65.76
N LEU A 337 -3.59 19.77 -66.13
CA LEU A 337 -2.79 19.88 -67.34
C LEU A 337 -1.41 19.24 -67.21
N LYS A 338 -1.00 18.51 -68.26
CA LYS A 338 0.32 17.86 -68.32
C LYS A 338 1.49 18.85 -68.37
N SER A 339 1.25 20.05 -68.88
CA SER A 339 2.18 21.17 -68.85
C SER A 339 2.45 21.64 -67.41
N ASP A 340 1.41 21.74 -66.58
CA ASP A 340 1.54 22.05 -65.14
C ASP A 340 2.30 20.95 -64.39
N ALA A 341 2.08 19.67 -64.73
CA ALA A 341 2.79 18.53 -64.11
C ALA A 341 4.32 18.71 -64.11
N VAL A 342 4.87 19.10 -65.26
CA VAL A 342 6.31 19.29 -65.46
C VAL A 342 6.81 20.52 -64.70
N GLY A 343 6.02 21.59 -64.63
CA GLY A 343 6.35 22.78 -63.84
C GLY A 343 6.33 22.50 -62.34
N LEU A 344 5.31 21.78 -61.86
CA LEU A 344 5.13 21.40 -60.47
C LEU A 344 6.20 20.41 -59.99
N ASP A 345 6.58 19.42 -60.78
CA ASP A 345 7.69 18.52 -60.45
C ASP A 345 9.03 19.26 -60.40
N HIS A 346 9.30 20.15 -61.36
CA HIS A 346 10.52 20.95 -61.33
C HIS A 346 10.60 21.84 -60.07
N ILE A 347 9.50 22.53 -59.72
CA ILE A 347 9.41 23.33 -58.50
C ILE A 347 9.58 22.46 -57.25
N PHE A 348 8.90 21.31 -57.20
CA PHE A 348 8.99 20.36 -56.08
C PHE A 348 10.42 19.85 -55.88
N ALA A 349 11.12 19.52 -56.96
CA ALA A 349 12.51 19.10 -56.93
C ALA A 349 13.45 20.21 -56.41
N GLN A 350 13.25 21.48 -56.79
CA GLN A 350 14.03 22.60 -56.24
C GLN A 350 13.73 22.85 -54.76
N LEU A 351 12.47 22.74 -54.34
CA LEU A 351 12.09 22.87 -52.93
C LEU A 351 12.72 21.75 -52.09
N LEU A 352 12.71 20.49 -52.55
CA LEU A 352 13.34 19.35 -51.86
C LEU A 352 14.86 19.51 -51.64
N LEU A 353 15.56 20.29 -52.47
CA LEU A 353 16.98 20.60 -52.29
C LEU A 353 17.24 21.69 -51.23
N THR A 354 16.21 22.43 -50.83
CA THR A 354 16.33 23.62 -49.96
C THR A 354 15.68 23.41 -48.60
N ASP A 355 14.49 22.78 -48.57
CA ASP A 355 13.69 22.49 -47.39
C ASP A 355 12.78 21.28 -47.70
N GLU A 356 13.19 20.07 -47.28
CA GLU A 356 12.37 18.88 -47.51
C GLU A 356 11.04 18.93 -46.74
N GLU A 357 10.98 19.46 -45.51
CA GLU A 357 9.74 19.54 -44.75
C GLU A 357 8.73 20.48 -45.42
N GLY A 358 9.18 21.69 -45.78
CA GLY A 358 8.37 22.67 -46.52
C GLY A 358 7.93 22.18 -47.90
N ALA A 359 8.81 21.54 -48.67
CA ALA A 359 8.47 20.94 -49.96
C ALA A 359 7.34 19.90 -49.84
N ARG A 360 7.47 19.02 -48.83
CA ARG A 360 6.52 17.94 -48.56
C ARG A 360 5.19 18.46 -48.04
N ALA A 361 5.22 19.51 -47.20
CA ALA A 361 4.03 20.22 -46.73
C ALA A 361 3.30 20.97 -47.86
N TRP A 362 4.02 21.67 -48.74
CA TRP A 362 3.46 22.31 -49.93
C TRP A 362 2.75 21.31 -50.85
N ARG A 363 3.42 20.21 -51.19
CA ARG A 363 2.84 19.12 -51.98
C ARG A 363 1.60 18.55 -51.27
N CYS A 364 1.70 18.21 -50.00
CA CYS A 364 0.57 17.74 -49.19
C CYS A 364 -0.63 18.69 -49.24
N GLN A 365 -0.40 20.00 -49.18
CA GLN A 365 -1.46 21.00 -49.24
C GLN A 365 -2.11 21.10 -50.64
N LEU A 366 -1.34 20.95 -51.72
CA LEU A 366 -1.86 20.94 -53.09
C LEU A 366 -2.92 19.84 -53.29
N PHE A 367 -2.63 18.60 -52.89
CA PHE A 367 -3.58 17.49 -53.01
C PHE A 367 -4.84 17.69 -52.17
N ARG A 368 -4.74 18.40 -51.03
CA ARG A 368 -5.88 18.74 -50.17
C ARG A 368 -6.74 19.89 -50.70
N LEU A 369 -6.19 20.73 -51.56
CA LEU A 369 -6.93 21.78 -52.28
C LEU A 369 -7.63 21.24 -53.54
N LEU A 370 -7.07 20.20 -54.16
CA LEU A 370 -7.64 19.56 -55.35
C LEU A 370 -8.74 18.53 -55.05
N ASP A 371 -8.87 18.06 -53.80
CA ASP A 371 -9.89 17.06 -53.41
C ASP A 371 -10.43 17.38 -52.00
N PRO A 372 -11.10 18.54 -51.81
CA PRO A 372 -11.51 19.00 -50.48
C PRO A 372 -12.53 18.07 -49.79
N PRO A 373 -12.55 18.03 -48.44
CA PRO A 373 -13.48 17.20 -47.69
C PRO A 373 -14.92 17.72 -47.78
N ASP A 374 -15.88 16.80 -47.81
CA ASP A 374 -17.28 17.06 -48.20
C ASP A 374 -18.01 18.07 -47.28
N ALA A 375 -17.51 18.28 -46.07
CA ALA A 375 -18.01 19.29 -45.14
C ALA A 375 -17.68 20.75 -45.53
N THR A 376 -16.91 20.97 -46.60
CA THR A 376 -16.46 22.31 -47.05
C THR A 376 -17.01 22.75 -48.42
N LEU A 377 -17.96 22.00 -48.98
CA LEU A 377 -18.41 22.17 -50.36
C LEU A 377 -19.25 23.45 -50.59
N GLY A 378 -18.58 24.49 -51.08
CA GLY A 378 -19.16 25.41 -52.07
C GLY A 378 -18.94 24.86 -53.50
N ASN A 379 -19.63 25.44 -54.49
CA ASN A 379 -19.60 24.96 -55.88
C ASN A 379 -18.17 24.76 -56.42
N ASP A 380 -17.31 25.76 -56.25
CA ASP A 380 -15.93 25.81 -56.74
C ASP A 380 -15.07 24.66 -56.15
N ALA A 381 -15.39 24.20 -54.94
CA ALA A 381 -14.70 23.10 -54.27
C ALA A 381 -15.13 21.72 -54.82
N GLU A 382 -16.41 21.56 -55.16
CA GLU A 382 -16.94 20.37 -55.84
C GLU A 382 -16.45 20.29 -57.29
N GLU A 383 -16.29 21.44 -57.97
CA GLU A 383 -15.70 21.52 -59.31
C GLU A 383 -14.23 21.09 -59.30
N ALA A 384 -13.41 21.61 -58.38
CA ALA A 384 -12.01 21.20 -58.22
C ALA A 384 -11.89 19.67 -57.97
N LYS A 385 -12.73 19.14 -57.06
CA LYS A 385 -12.82 17.71 -56.75
C LYS A 385 -13.20 16.86 -57.97
N THR A 386 -14.17 17.33 -58.74
CA THR A 386 -14.63 16.69 -59.98
C THR A 386 -13.54 16.69 -61.05
N ILE A 387 -12.79 17.79 -61.19
CA ILE A 387 -11.65 17.89 -62.11
C ILE A 387 -10.55 16.90 -61.72
N ALA A 388 -10.18 16.85 -60.43
CA ALA A 388 -9.17 15.91 -59.93
C ALA A 388 -9.59 14.45 -60.15
N ASP A 389 -10.85 14.10 -59.89
CA ASP A 389 -11.32 12.72 -60.05
C ASP A 389 -11.40 12.26 -61.51
N ASN A 390 -11.91 13.11 -62.41
CA ASN A 390 -11.87 12.83 -63.85
C ASN A 390 -10.43 12.71 -64.37
N SER A 391 -9.49 13.48 -63.81
CA SER A 391 -8.07 13.41 -64.15
C SER A 391 -7.42 12.09 -63.71
N ARG A 392 -7.78 11.58 -62.52
CA ARG A 392 -7.38 10.22 -62.08
C ARG A 392 -7.94 9.13 -63.01
N HIS A 393 -9.19 9.26 -63.44
CA HIS A 393 -9.83 8.32 -64.38
C HIS A 393 -9.14 8.31 -65.75
N GLU A 394 -8.87 9.47 -66.37
CA GLU A 394 -8.17 9.50 -67.66
C GLU A 394 -6.71 9.03 -67.54
N ALA A 395 -6.03 9.29 -66.42
CA ALA A 395 -4.68 8.76 -66.19
C ALA A 395 -4.67 7.22 -66.11
N ALA A 396 -5.65 6.62 -65.42
CA ALA A 396 -5.84 5.16 -65.41
C ALA A 396 -6.18 4.60 -66.81
N HIS A 397 -7.04 5.30 -67.58
CA HIS A 397 -7.39 4.94 -68.96
C HIS A 397 -6.18 4.99 -69.90
N HIS A 398 -5.38 6.06 -69.82
CA HIS A 398 -4.18 6.26 -70.63
C HIS A 398 -3.10 5.21 -70.33
N LEU A 399 -2.79 4.97 -69.04
CA LEU A 399 -1.83 3.93 -68.64
C LEU A 399 -2.32 2.53 -69.05
N GLY A 400 -3.62 2.25 -68.94
CA GLY A 400 -4.22 1.00 -69.39
C GLY A 400 -4.06 0.75 -70.90
N LYS A 401 -4.29 1.76 -71.73
CA LYS A 401 -4.01 1.72 -73.18
C LYS A 401 -2.54 1.45 -73.49
N VAL A 402 -1.63 2.15 -72.79
CA VAL A 402 -0.17 2.04 -72.99
C VAL A 402 0.32 0.63 -72.67
N ILE A 403 -0.01 0.11 -71.49
CA ILE A 403 0.29 -1.27 -71.06
C ILE A 403 -0.19 -2.30 -72.10
N LEU A 404 -1.44 -2.16 -72.59
CA LEU A 404 -1.99 -3.14 -73.52
C LEU A 404 -1.42 -3.02 -74.93
N HIS A 405 -1.09 -1.83 -75.41
CA HIS A 405 -0.40 -1.68 -76.69
C HIS A 405 0.98 -2.38 -76.69
N GLU A 406 1.65 -2.42 -75.54
CA GLU A 406 2.92 -3.13 -75.37
C GLU A 406 2.74 -4.64 -75.22
N ALA A 407 1.74 -5.07 -74.45
CA ALA A 407 1.47 -6.48 -74.13
C ALA A 407 0.73 -7.27 -75.22
N ALA A 408 0.02 -6.59 -76.13
CA ALA A 408 -0.76 -7.21 -77.20
C ALA A 408 0.10 -8.05 -78.16
N ASP A 409 -0.46 -9.19 -78.59
CA ASP A 409 0.14 -10.18 -79.50
C ASP A 409 1.49 -10.77 -79.05
N VAL A 410 1.83 -10.58 -77.76
CA VAL A 410 2.97 -11.20 -77.08
C VAL A 410 2.50 -11.89 -75.81
N LEU A 411 1.97 -11.12 -74.87
CA LEU A 411 1.48 -11.61 -73.57
C LEU A 411 -0.03 -11.90 -73.62
N ILE A 412 -0.80 -10.99 -74.23
CA ILE A 412 -2.27 -11.02 -74.30
C ILE A 412 -2.71 -11.17 -75.76
N PRO A 413 -3.65 -12.08 -76.10
CA PRO A 413 -4.22 -12.18 -77.44
C PRO A 413 -5.03 -10.92 -77.81
N ALA A 414 -4.87 -10.39 -79.03
CA ALA A 414 -5.60 -9.19 -79.48
C ALA A 414 -7.14 -9.26 -79.30
N ALA A 415 -7.73 -10.46 -79.40
CA ALA A 415 -9.15 -10.68 -79.19
C ALA A 415 -9.61 -10.32 -77.75
N ASP A 416 -8.76 -10.54 -76.76
CA ASP A 416 -9.07 -10.31 -75.34
C ASP A 416 -8.75 -8.88 -74.89
N CYS A 417 -7.92 -8.13 -75.64
CA CYS A 417 -7.42 -6.82 -75.23
C CYS A 417 -8.52 -5.81 -74.82
N LYS A 418 -9.68 -5.79 -75.49
CA LYS A 418 -10.79 -4.91 -75.10
C LYS A 418 -11.41 -5.27 -73.75
N ALA A 419 -11.51 -6.57 -73.43
CA ALA A 419 -12.01 -7.03 -72.12
C ALA A 419 -10.94 -6.87 -71.03
N ALA A 420 -9.67 -7.09 -71.38
CA ALA A 420 -8.54 -6.83 -70.51
C ALA A 420 -8.52 -5.36 -70.05
N LEU A 421 -8.68 -4.41 -70.99
CA LEU A 421 -8.62 -2.96 -70.75
C LEU A 421 -9.59 -2.51 -69.65
N ALA A 422 -10.90 -2.74 -69.80
CA ALA A 422 -11.90 -2.29 -68.82
C ALA A 422 -11.64 -2.84 -67.40
N SER A 423 -11.11 -4.06 -67.30
CA SER A 423 -10.73 -4.66 -66.00
C SER A 423 -9.35 -4.23 -65.49
N LEU A 424 -8.47 -3.71 -66.35
CA LEU A 424 -7.19 -3.10 -65.96
C LEU A 424 -7.41 -1.67 -65.43
N GLU A 425 -8.25 -0.89 -66.12
CA GLU A 425 -8.63 0.47 -65.75
C GLU A 425 -9.15 0.54 -64.32
N SER A 426 -10.03 -0.39 -63.92
CA SER A 426 -10.53 -0.48 -62.54
C SER A 426 -9.43 -0.75 -61.49
N ILE A 427 -8.38 -1.50 -61.84
CA ILE A 427 -7.23 -1.77 -60.95
C ILE A 427 -6.31 -0.55 -60.88
N LEU A 428 -6.07 0.11 -62.01
CA LEU A 428 -5.27 1.34 -62.10
C LEU A 428 -5.96 2.51 -61.38
N LEU A 429 -7.30 2.61 -61.45
CA LEU A 429 -8.09 3.60 -60.72
C LEU A 429 -8.01 3.41 -59.21
N HIS A 430 -8.19 2.18 -58.70
CA HIS A 430 -8.03 1.90 -57.27
C HIS A 430 -6.60 2.17 -56.77
N ALA A 431 -5.58 2.04 -57.64
CA ALA A 431 -4.22 2.49 -57.35
C ALA A 431 -4.06 4.03 -57.39
N ALA A 432 -4.75 4.72 -58.29
CA ALA A 432 -4.78 6.17 -58.39
C ALA A 432 -5.44 6.83 -57.17
N GLU A 433 -6.61 6.32 -56.74
CA GLU A 433 -7.28 6.68 -55.49
C GLU A 433 -6.32 6.51 -54.29
N LEU A 434 -5.66 5.35 -54.20
CA LEU A 434 -4.73 5.06 -53.12
C LEU A 434 -3.54 6.04 -53.11
N SER A 435 -2.95 6.28 -54.27
CA SER A 435 -1.88 7.27 -54.45
C SER A 435 -2.33 8.69 -54.07
N TRP A 436 -3.58 9.05 -54.34
CA TRP A 436 -4.12 10.34 -53.93
C TRP A 436 -4.15 10.49 -52.40
N THR A 437 -4.65 9.48 -51.68
CA THR A 437 -4.63 9.48 -50.20
C THR A 437 -3.22 9.44 -49.60
N PHE A 438 -2.25 8.94 -50.36
CA PHE A 438 -0.85 8.93 -50.00
C PHE A 438 -0.21 10.31 -50.19
N HIS A 439 -0.46 10.98 -51.32
CA HIS A 439 0.11 12.28 -51.62
C HIS A 439 -0.61 13.45 -50.91
N ALA A 440 -1.85 13.26 -50.45
CA ALA A 440 -2.49 14.14 -49.47
C ALA A 440 -1.92 14.05 -48.04
N ARG A 441 -0.73 13.44 -47.86
CA ARG A 441 0.07 13.42 -46.62
C ARG A 441 1.49 13.91 -46.87
N LYS A 442 2.17 14.32 -45.81
CA LYS A 442 3.53 14.88 -45.87
C LYS A 442 4.61 13.81 -46.12
N GLN A 443 4.42 12.56 -45.70
CA GLN A 443 5.40 11.48 -45.85
C GLN A 443 6.00 11.39 -47.26
N SER A 444 7.31 11.13 -47.31
CA SER A 444 8.06 10.93 -48.56
C SER A 444 7.94 9.48 -49.00
N ILE A 445 7.27 9.22 -50.12
CA ILE A 445 7.14 7.87 -50.67
C ILE A 445 8.22 7.65 -51.73
N LYS A 446 8.82 6.46 -51.68
CA LYS A 446 9.80 5.99 -52.66
C LYS A 446 9.55 4.52 -52.98
N VAL A 447 9.67 4.20 -54.26
CA VAL A 447 9.63 2.83 -54.76
C VAL A 447 11.04 2.34 -55.05
N ARG A 448 11.36 1.15 -54.56
CA ARG A 448 12.64 0.45 -54.80
C ARG A 448 12.45 -0.53 -55.94
N ASP A 449 13.00 -0.16 -57.09
CA ASP A 449 13.04 -0.96 -58.31
C ASP A 449 14.36 -1.73 -58.44
N ILE A 450 14.58 -2.37 -59.59
CA ILE A 450 15.76 -3.22 -59.78
C ILE A 450 17.09 -2.46 -59.84
N ASP A 451 17.11 -1.18 -60.25
CA ASP A 451 18.34 -0.38 -60.25
C ASP A 451 18.68 0.14 -58.84
N TYR A 452 17.69 0.33 -57.96
CA TYR A 452 17.92 0.47 -56.52
C TYR A 452 18.62 -0.79 -55.95
N PHE A 453 18.07 -1.99 -56.15
CA PHE A 453 18.68 -3.23 -55.62
C PHE A 453 20.03 -3.58 -56.25
N LYS A 454 20.32 -3.07 -57.46
CA LYS A 454 21.62 -3.19 -58.14
C LYS A 454 22.69 -2.30 -57.52
N SER A 455 22.34 -1.07 -57.14
CA SER A 455 23.25 -0.13 -56.49
C SER A 455 23.44 -0.44 -55.00
N ASP A 456 22.39 -0.92 -54.32
CA ASP A 456 22.40 -1.28 -52.90
C ASP A 456 23.10 -2.63 -52.59
N ARG A 457 22.76 -3.70 -53.35
CA ARG A 457 23.18 -5.07 -53.03
C ARG A 457 23.58 -5.94 -54.23
N ALA A 458 24.07 -5.33 -55.30
CA ALA A 458 24.53 -6.00 -56.52
C ALA A 458 23.53 -7.03 -57.10
N LEU A 459 22.23 -6.77 -56.95
CA LEU A 459 21.11 -7.64 -57.36
C LEU A 459 21.05 -9.03 -56.72
N CYS A 460 21.67 -9.26 -55.57
CA CYS A 460 21.56 -10.52 -54.84
C CYS A 460 20.37 -10.52 -53.87
N TYR A 461 19.64 -11.64 -53.79
CA TYR A 461 18.64 -11.88 -52.75
C TYR A 461 19.28 -12.34 -51.44
N LYS A 462 18.66 -11.99 -50.30
CA LYS A 462 18.93 -12.55 -48.97
C LYS A 462 17.64 -12.63 -48.17
N HIS A 463 17.38 -13.72 -47.47
CA HIS A 463 16.18 -13.92 -46.64
C HIS A 463 16.06 -12.91 -45.48
N THR A 464 17.21 -12.43 -44.98
CA THR A 464 17.30 -11.37 -43.96
C THR A 464 16.92 -9.97 -44.47
N ALA A 465 16.70 -9.79 -45.77
CA ALA A 465 16.32 -8.49 -46.33
C ALA A 465 14.94 -8.02 -45.85
N ALA A 466 14.92 -6.96 -45.04
CA ALA A 466 13.68 -6.38 -44.53
C ALA A 466 12.70 -5.95 -45.64
N ASP A 467 13.22 -5.55 -46.80
CA ASP A 467 12.48 -4.96 -47.93
C ASP A 467 12.18 -5.94 -49.08
N LEU A 468 12.58 -7.21 -49.02
CA LEU A 468 12.30 -8.23 -50.04
C LEU A 468 11.59 -9.48 -49.48
N GLU A 469 10.81 -10.14 -50.34
CA GLU A 469 10.22 -11.47 -50.16
C GLU A 469 10.30 -12.26 -51.49
N THR A 470 10.44 -13.58 -51.42
CA THR A 470 10.46 -14.41 -52.64
C THR A 470 9.07 -14.57 -53.24
N HIS A 471 8.97 -14.58 -54.57
CA HIS A 471 7.73 -14.89 -55.26
C HIS A 471 7.25 -16.32 -54.96
N SER A 472 5.93 -16.54 -54.98
CA SER A 472 5.24 -17.78 -54.61
C SER A 472 5.49 -19.00 -55.52
N LEU A 473 6.60 -19.00 -56.27
CA LEU A 473 7.15 -20.14 -57.01
C LEU A 473 8.33 -20.79 -56.27
N HIS A 474 8.92 -20.08 -55.30
CA HIS A 474 10.05 -20.50 -54.49
C HIS A 474 9.65 -21.06 -53.11
N CYS A 475 8.36 -21.10 -52.75
CA CYS A 475 7.89 -21.56 -51.44
C CYS A 475 8.46 -22.95 -51.07
N ALA A 476 8.39 -23.92 -51.99
CA ALA A 476 8.94 -25.26 -51.78
C ALA A 476 10.49 -25.33 -51.68
N GLU A 477 11.19 -24.20 -51.76
CA GLU A 477 12.63 -24.07 -51.53
C GLU A 477 12.89 -23.34 -50.19
N VAL A 478 12.10 -22.31 -49.84
CA VAL A 478 12.27 -21.50 -48.62
C VAL A 478 11.44 -21.93 -47.41
N ASP A 479 10.40 -22.75 -47.59
CA ASP A 479 9.56 -23.25 -46.49
C ASP A 479 10.31 -24.28 -45.62
N ASP A 480 11.25 -25.03 -46.22
CA ASP A 480 12.13 -26.00 -45.53
C ASP A 480 13.49 -25.39 -45.12
N GLU A 481 14.12 -24.59 -45.99
CA GLU A 481 15.45 -23.98 -45.78
C GLU A 481 15.44 -22.49 -46.22
N PRO A 482 15.11 -21.55 -45.32
CA PRO A 482 14.84 -20.14 -45.67
C PRO A 482 15.99 -19.42 -46.38
N ASP A 483 17.24 -19.84 -46.15
CA ASP A 483 18.46 -19.28 -46.72
C ASP A 483 18.98 -20.02 -47.97
N ALA A 484 18.29 -21.07 -48.46
CA ALA A 484 18.66 -21.82 -49.68
C ALA A 484 18.80 -20.93 -50.94
N LEU A 485 18.15 -19.76 -50.93
CA LEU A 485 18.13 -18.77 -52.00
C LEU A 485 18.95 -17.50 -51.70
N ASP A 486 19.74 -17.47 -50.63
CA ASP A 486 20.68 -16.38 -50.38
C ASP A 486 21.77 -16.33 -51.48
N ASP A 487 22.22 -15.12 -51.78
CA ASP A 487 23.20 -14.76 -52.81
C ASP A 487 22.87 -15.24 -54.24
N LYS A 488 21.62 -15.66 -54.50
CA LYS A 488 21.10 -15.82 -55.87
C LYS A 488 20.80 -14.46 -56.49
N MET A 489 21.07 -14.33 -57.78
CA MET A 489 20.74 -13.12 -58.55
C MET A 489 19.22 -12.98 -58.75
N ILE A 490 18.71 -11.76 -58.55
CA ILE A 490 17.34 -11.37 -58.86
C ILE A 490 17.17 -11.27 -60.38
N VAL A 491 16.32 -12.13 -60.94
CA VAL A 491 16.07 -12.22 -62.40
C VAL A 491 14.91 -11.31 -62.80
N LEU A 492 13.86 -11.28 -61.97
CA LEU A 492 12.68 -10.45 -62.14
C LEU A 492 12.19 -9.93 -60.78
N LEU A 493 12.07 -8.62 -60.67
CA LEU A 493 11.31 -7.96 -59.62
C LEU A 493 9.83 -7.98 -60.04
N CYS A 494 9.06 -8.90 -59.46
CA CYS A 494 7.64 -9.11 -59.77
C CYS A 494 6.75 -8.00 -59.20
N ASN A 495 7.11 -7.46 -58.02
CA ASN A 495 6.51 -6.25 -57.48
C ASN A 495 7.64 -5.40 -56.88
N PRO A 496 7.78 -4.10 -57.21
CA PRO A 496 8.70 -3.21 -56.50
C PRO A 496 8.35 -3.05 -55.02
N ALA A 497 9.33 -2.70 -54.18
CA ALA A 497 9.08 -2.42 -52.77
C ALA A 497 8.58 -0.98 -52.59
N VAL A 498 7.60 -0.75 -51.71
CA VAL A 498 7.09 0.58 -51.36
C VAL A 498 7.59 0.95 -49.96
N VAL A 499 8.29 2.08 -49.85
CA VAL A 499 8.86 2.57 -48.60
C VAL A 499 8.48 4.03 -48.40
N ALA A 500 7.95 4.35 -47.23
CA ALA A 500 7.75 5.73 -46.80
C ALA A 500 8.91 6.18 -45.90
N TYR A 501 9.22 7.46 -45.96
CA TYR A 501 10.22 8.15 -45.16
C TYR A 501 9.54 9.31 -44.43
N GLY A 502 9.89 9.49 -43.16
CA GLY A 502 9.30 10.49 -42.27
C GLY A 502 7.99 10.08 -41.60
N THR A 503 7.61 10.87 -40.59
CA THR A 503 6.35 10.77 -39.83
C THR A 503 5.16 11.29 -40.64
N ALA A 504 3.93 10.97 -40.20
CA ALA A 504 2.72 11.58 -40.76
C ALA A 504 2.76 13.12 -40.70
N ASP A 505 3.33 13.67 -39.62
CA ASP A 505 3.49 15.10 -39.35
C ASP A 505 4.51 15.79 -40.28
N GLY A 506 5.30 15.02 -41.04
CA GLY A 506 6.28 15.52 -41.98
C GLY A 506 7.68 15.75 -41.41
N THR A 507 8.05 15.05 -40.34
CA THR A 507 9.37 15.12 -39.69
C THR A 507 10.13 13.80 -39.83
N ASP A 508 11.38 13.73 -39.37
CA ASP A 508 12.21 12.50 -39.31
C ASP A 508 12.38 11.73 -40.65
N TYR A 509 12.65 12.43 -41.77
CA TYR A 509 12.85 11.77 -43.08
C TYR A 509 14.08 10.84 -43.16
N ASP A 510 14.95 10.83 -42.14
CA ASP A 510 15.99 9.82 -41.94
C ASP A 510 15.40 8.43 -41.66
N LYS A 511 14.19 8.36 -41.07
CA LYS A 511 13.52 7.13 -40.67
C LYS A 511 12.63 6.61 -41.80
N SER A 512 12.86 5.36 -42.20
CA SER A 512 12.10 4.69 -43.25
C SER A 512 11.20 3.58 -42.70
N CYS A 513 9.99 3.46 -43.23
CA CYS A 513 9.02 2.41 -42.95
C CYS A 513 8.67 1.68 -44.25
N ILE A 514 8.85 0.35 -44.27
CA ILE A 514 8.53 -0.48 -45.43
C ILE A 514 7.02 -0.76 -45.41
N TRP A 515 6.29 -0.13 -46.32
CA TRP A 515 4.85 -0.32 -46.51
C TRP A 515 4.51 -1.59 -47.28
N ARG A 516 5.38 -1.99 -48.21
CA ARG A 516 5.26 -3.27 -48.93
C ARG A 516 6.64 -3.77 -49.35
N LYS A 517 6.97 -5.01 -48.99
CA LYS A 517 8.18 -5.69 -49.50
C LYS A 517 8.10 -5.89 -51.02
N GLY A 518 9.24 -5.76 -51.69
CA GLY A 518 9.40 -6.12 -53.09
C GLY A 518 9.40 -7.64 -53.25
N VAL A 519 8.75 -8.13 -54.30
CA VAL A 519 8.58 -9.57 -54.55
C VAL A 519 9.50 -9.98 -55.69
N VAL A 520 10.43 -10.92 -55.48
CA VAL A 520 11.45 -11.30 -56.47
C VAL A 520 11.33 -12.76 -56.94
N TRP A 521 11.61 -13.00 -58.22
CA TRP A 521 11.78 -14.32 -58.82
C TRP A 521 13.22 -14.50 -59.30
N LEU A 522 13.79 -15.67 -59.03
CA LEU A 522 15.24 -15.95 -59.09
C LEU A 522 15.62 -16.99 -60.16
N GLY A 523 14.63 -17.65 -60.79
CA GLY A 523 14.81 -18.66 -61.84
C GLY A 523 13.81 -19.79 -61.82
#